data_AF-A0A956N4G3-F1
#
_entry.id   AF-A0A956N4G3-F1
#
_cell.length_a   1.000
_cell.length_b   1.000
_cell.length_c   1.000
_cell.angle_alpha   90.00
_cell.angle_beta   90.00
_cell.angle_gamma   90.00
#
_symmetry.space_group_name_H-M   'P 1'
#
loop_
_entity.id
_entity.type
_entity.pdbx_description
1 polymer ?
#
loop_
_entity_poly.entity_id
_entity_poly.type
_entity_poly.pdbx_seq_one_letter_code
_entity_poly.pdbx_strand_id
1 'polypeptide(L)'
;MFAVVTLWSCAPIETTATELQSHPIRMRPAATGRVAELSSVVDAVFSEDFESGLGAWTVVDSSGAGAEWGISDCWSVSGVSSAACAAAGSNAISCGEDYPDGMKTWLIAGPFDLSDPNLTGAAWEFTYEMNLEPNLDRFFAGISTDGVDFYGEFREENGSETIIWDLADYLGESSVWVAFEFVSDASVARPDGVAVDDEQRAHRRQDLVVEGRRVVEGGARQPAGGGGGWGQEQRQSER
;
A
#
# COMPACT_ATOMS: atom_id res chain seq x y z
N MET A 1 -38.20 4.70 63.28
CA MET A 1 -37.68 4.02 62.07
C MET A 1 -36.87 5.06 61.33
N PHE A 2 -35.55 5.08 61.54
CA PHE A 2 -34.63 6.04 60.91
C PHE A 2 -33.64 5.21 60.09
N ALA A 3 -33.63 5.44 58.77
CA ALA A 3 -32.69 4.80 57.85
C ALA A 3 -31.47 5.71 57.66
N VAL A 4 -30.30 5.12 57.86
CA VAL A 4 -28.97 5.71 57.65
C VAL A 4 -28.67 5.70 56.16
N VAL A 5 -28.33 6.86 55.60
CA VAL A 5 -27.84 6.99 54.21
C VAL A 5 -26.33 6.90 54.25
N THR A 6 -25.76 5.81 53.73
CA THR A 6 -24.32 5.69 53.45
C THR A 6 -24.01 6.25 52.06
N LEU A 7 -23.22 7.32 52.03
CA LEU A 7 -22.62 7.87 50.80
C LEU A 7 -21.42 6.99 50.39
N TRP A 8 -21.41 6.49 49.17
CA TRP A 8 -20.23 5.91 48.52
C TRP A 8 -19.40 7.05 47.92
N SER A 9 -18.15 7.18 48.37
CA SER A 9 -17.15 8.07 47.78
C SER A 9 -16.48 7.37 46.60
N CYS A 10 -16.55 7.97 45.42
CA CYS A 10 -15.78 7.55 44.25
C CYS A 10 -14.34 8.07 44.40
N ALA A 11 -13.35 7.18 44.39
CA ALA A 11 -11.93 7.56 44.34
C ALA A 11 -11.51 7.76 42.88
N PRO A 12 -10.71 8.79 42.55
CA PRO A 12 -10.19 8.98 41.21
C PRO A 12 -9.09 7.95 40.89
N ILE A 13 -9.16 7.38 39.69
CA ILE A 13 -8.10 6.54 39.12
C ILE A 13 -7.05 7.49 38.52
N GLU A 14 -5.85 7.50 39.11
CA GLU A 14 -4.67 8.14 38.53
C GLU A 14 -4.11 7.24 37.43
N THR A 15 -4.30 7.62 36.17
CA THR A 15 -3.63 7.00 35.04
C THR A 15 -2.29 7.69 34.81
N THR A 16 -1.20 7.02 35.17
CA THR A 16 0.15 7.46 34.81
C THR A 16 0.35 7.30 33.30
N ALA A 17 0.46 8.41 32.59
CA ALA A 17 0.85 8.42 31.19
C ALA A 17 2.33 8.03 31.07
N THR A 18 2.60 6.86 30.48
CA THR A 18 3.96 6.47 30.08
C THR A 18 4.32 7.24 28.80
N GLU A 19 5.36 8.04 28.93
CA GLU A 19 6.05 8.85 27.93
C GLU A 19 6.41 8.05 26.67
N LEU A 20 5.74 8.32 25.54
CA LEU A 20 6.16 7.88 24.21
C LEU A 20 7.38 8.71 23.78
N GLN A 21 8.58 8.13 23.89
CA GLN A 21 9.77 8.70 23.26
C GLN A 21 9.68 8.55 21.74
N SER A 22 9.28 9.64 21.07
CA SER A 22 9.37 9.82 19.63
C SER A 22 10.81 9.65 19.14
N HIS A 23 11.10 8.57 18.43
CA HIS A 23 12.34 8.43 17.66
C HIS A 23 12.08 8.93 16.23
N PRO A 24 12.68 10.05 15.79
CA PRO A 24 12.54 10.48 14.40
C PRO A 24 13.34 9.54 13.49
N ILE A 25 12.64 8.72 12.70
CA ILE A 25 13.27 8.02 11.57
C ILE A 25 13.61 9.07 10.51
N ARG A 26 14.91 9.29 10.28
CA ARG A 26 15.38 10.12 9.16
C ARG A 26 15.15 9.37 7.85
N MET A 27 14.03 9.61 7.17
CA MET A 27 13.90 9.25 5.76
C MET A 27 14.87 10.08 4.92
N ARG A 28 15.62 9.41 4.03
CA ARG A 28 16.55 10.08 3.10
C ARG A 28 15.75 10.57 1.88
N PRO A 29 16.16 11.66 1.22
CA PRO A 29 15.42 12.17 0.05
C PRO A 29 15.34 11.12 -1.05
N ALA A 30 14.14 10.93 -1.61
CA ALA A 30 13.90 10.09 -2.78
C ALA A 30 14.74 10.61 -3.96
N ALA A 31 15.51 9.73 -4.60
CA ALA A 31 16.25 10.08 -5.79
C ALA A 31 15.27 10.28 -6.96
N THR A 32 15.17 11.50 -7.47
CA THR A 32 14.34 11.87 -8.62
C THR A 32 14.98 11.33 -9.91
N GLY A 33 14.63 10.09 -10.27
CA GLY A 33 14.91 9.50 -11.58
C GLY A 33 13.59 9.24 -12.29
N ARG A 34 13.43 9.76 -13.51
CA ARG A 34 12.24 9.54 -14.34
C ARG A 34 12.21 8.07 -14.78
N VAL A 35 11.24 7.30 -14.29
CA VAL A 35 11.06 5.88 -14.65
C VAL A 35 10.34 5.82 -16.00
N ALA A 36 10.90 5.06 -16.94
CA ALA A 36 10.28 4.76 -18.22
C ALA A 36 9.10 3.80 -18.01
N GLU A 37 8.05 3.92 -18.85
CA GLU A 37 6.85 3.08 -18.79
C GLU A 37 7.17 1.58 -18.65
N LEU A 38 6.68 0.99 -17.57
CA LEU A 38 6.83 -0.43 -17.25
C LEU A 38 5.80 -1.23 -18.06
N SER A 39 6.17 -1.62 -19.28
CA SER A 39 5.32 -2.46 -20.13
C SER A 39 5.60 -3.96 -19.92
N SER A 40 4.65 -4.64 -19.27
CA SER A 40 4.12 -5.98 -19.62
C SER A 40 4.83 -7.29 -19.25
N VAL A 41 5.74 -7.36 -18.27
CA VAL A 41 6.07 -8.67 -17.63
C VAL A 41 6.30 -8.48 -16.15
N VAL A 42 5.20 -8.31 -15.43
CA VAL A 42 5.18 -8.30 -13.99
C VAL A 42 4.01 -9.19 -13.58
N ASP A 43 4.28 -10.30 -12.90
CA ASP A 43 3.20 -11.07 -12.29
C ASP A 43 2.66 -10.26 -11.11
N ALA A 44 1.58 -9.52 -11.34
CA ALA A 44 0.83 -8.91 -10.27
C ALA A 44 0.32 -10.02 -9.34
N VAL A 45 0.61 -9.92 -8.04
CA VAL A 45 0.05 -10.85 -7.03
C VAL A 45 -1.46 -10.61 -6.91
N PHE A 46 -1.90 -9.39 -7.23
CA PHE A 46 -3.29 -8.97 -7.34
C PHE A 46 -3.37 -7.68 -8.16
N SER A 47 -4.45 -7.50 -8.91
CA SER A 47 -4.79 -6.25 -9.58
C SER A 47 -6.31 -6.13 -9.65
N GLU A 48 -6.82 -4.92 -9.53
CA GLU A 48 -8.24 -4.60 -9.64
C GLU A 48 -8.41 -3.31 -10.44
N ASP A 49 -9.17 -3.40 -11.54
CA ASP A 49 -9.58 -2.27 -12.37
C ASP A 49 -11.05 -1.87 -12.12
N PHE A 50 -11.74 -2.56 -11.20
CA PHE A 50 -13.11 -2.31 -10.77
C PHE A 50 -14.18 -2.46 -11.87
N GLU A 51 -13.80 -2.88 -13.08
CA GLU A 51 -14.70 -3.04 -14.23
C GLU A 51 -15.72 -4.17 -14.06
N SER A 52 -15.40 -5.12 -13.17
CA SER A 52 -16.24 -6.30 -12.89
C SER A 52 -16.84 -6.30 -11.48
N GLY A 53 -16.73 -5.19 -10.75
CA GLY A 53 -17.15 -5.11 -9.35
C GLY A 53 -15.98 -4.85 -8.39
N LEU A 54 -16.24 -4.94 -7.09
CA LEU A 54 -15.22 -4.77 -6.05
C LEU A 54 -14.33 -6.00 -5.85
N GLY A 55 -14.57 -7.11 -6.57
CA GLY A 55 -13.69 -8.29 -6.55
C GLY A 55 -13.36 -8.81 -5.15
N ALA A 56 -12.07 -8.77 -4.79
CA ALA A 56 -11.55 -9.23 -3.50
C ALA A 56 -11.68 -8.21 -2.36
N TRP A 57 -12.19 -7.02 -2.64
CA TRP A 57 -12.36 -5.97 -1.66
C TRP A 57 -13.62 -6.18 -0.81
N THR A 58 -13.50 -5.92 0.48
CA THR A 58 -14.57 -5.97 1.47
C THR A 58 -14.89 -4.56 1.91
N VAL A 59 -16.18 -4.20 1.88
CA VAL A 59 -16.68 -2.91 2.36
C VAL A 59 -17.06 -3.02 3.83
N VAL A 60 -16.70 -2.01 4.62
CA VAL A 60 -17.14 -1.87 6.01
C VAL A 60 -17.63 -0.45 6.26
N ASP A 61 -18.96 -0.27 6.31
CA ASP A 61 -19.56 0.95 6.85
C ASP A 61 -19.44 0.94 8.39
N SER A 62 -18.61 1.85 8.90
CA SER A 62 -18.42 2.10 10.33
C SER A 62 -19.18 3.34 10.79
N SER A 63 -19.87 4.01 9.87
CA SER A 63 -20.81 5.09 10.13
C SER A 63 -22.24 4.57 10.01
N GLY A 64 -23.21 5.29 10.56
CA GLY A 64 -24.62 5.03 10.27
C GLY A 64 -25.12 5.83 9.07
N ALA A 65 -24.22 6.37 8.25
CA ALA A 65 -24.52 7.35 7.21
C ALA A 65 -25.30 6.75 6.04
N GLY A 66 -25.28 5.42 5.91
CA GLY A 66 -26.05 4.70 4.89
C GLY A 66 -25.49 4.84 3.49
N ALA A 67 -24.28 5.38 3.34
CA ALA A 67 -23.51 5.36 2.10
C ALA A 67 -22.15 4.72 2.38
N GLU A 68 -21.68 3.94 1.42
CA GLU A 68 -20.44 3.18 1.55
C GLU A 68 -19.75 3.01 0.20
N TRP A 69 -18.53 2.44 0.22
CA TRP A 69 -17.79 2.16 -1.00
C TRP A 69 -18.59 1.27 -1.95
N GLY A 70 -18.64 1.65 -3.21
CA GLY A 70 -19.33 0.93 -4.28
C GLY A 70 -18.66 1.16 -5.62
N ILE A 71 -19.24 0.61 -6.68
CA ILE A 71 -18.80 0.85 -8.04
C ILE A 71 -19.54 2.05 -8.63
N SER A 72 -18.78 2.92 -9.27
CA SER A 72 -19.27 4.15 -9.88
C SER A 72 -18.68 4.36 -11.27
N ASP A 73 -19.44 4.99 -12.16
CA ASP A 73 -19.00 5.43 -13.49
C ASP A 73 -18.74 6.95 -13.56
N CYS A 74 -18.76 7.65 -12.42
CA CYS A 74 -18.57 9.10 -12.36
C CYS A 74 -17.13 9.54 -12.68
N TRP A 75 -16.17 8.67 -12.39
CA TRP A 75 -14.76 8.86 -12.70
C TRP A 75 -14.09 7.51 -12.93
N SER A 76 -13.14 7.47 -13.84
CA SER A 76 -12.27 6.33 -14.11
C SER A 76 -10.98 6.83 -14.75
N VAL A 77 -9.88 6.12 -14.51
CA VAL A 77 -8.58 6.31 -15.16
C VAL A 77 -8.52 5.45 -16.41
N SER A 78 -8.95 4.20 -16.29
CA SER A 78 -9.09 3.27 -17.40
C SER A 78 -10.47 2.61 -17.35
N GLY A 79 -10.93 2.05 -18.48
CA GLY A 79 -12.27 1.46 -18.53
C GLY A 79 -13.41 2.47 -18.37
N VAL A 80 -14.42 2.14 -17.58
CA VAL A 80 -15.63 2.94 -17.33
C VAL A 80 -16.07 2.96 -15.87
N SER A 81 -15.39 2.26 -14.97
CA SER A 81 -15.78 2.10 -13.56
C SER A 81 -14.61 2.38 -12.62
N SER A 82 -14.93 2.78 -11.40
CA SER A 82 -13.99 2.90 -10.29
C SER A 82 -14.68 2.54 -8.97
N ALA A 83 -13.90 2.33 -7.92
CA ALA A 83 -14.44 2.25 -6.57
C ALA A 83 -14.62 3.67 -6.00
N ALA A 84 -15.84 4.04 -5.59
CA ALA A 84 -16.14 5.37 -5.04
C ALA A 84 -16.79 5.29 -3.66
N CYS A 85 -16.44 6.23 -2.78
CA CYS A 85 -16.71 6.17 -1.34
C CYS A 85 -18.19 6.21 -0.94
N ALA A 86 -19.08 6.69 -1.82
CA ALA A 86 -20.52 6.85 -1.57
C ALA A 86 -21.38 6.23 -2.68
N ALA A 87 -20.86 5.25 -3.41
CA ALA A 87 -21.54 4.64 -4.56
C ALA A 87 -22.43 3.44 -4.22
N ALA A 88 -22.45 2.99 -2.95
CA ALA A 88 -23.35 1.96 -2.46
C ALA A 88 -24.04 2.36 -1.15
N GLY A 89 -25.00 1.56 -0.70
CA GLY A 89 -25.83 1.83 0.48
C GLY A 89 -27.18 2.48 0.16
N SER A 90 -27.99 2.72 1.19
CA SER A 90 -29.34 3.31 1.05
C SER A 90 -29.34 4.81 0.71
N ASN A 91 -28.24 5.49 1.01
CA ASN A 91 -27.97 6.90 0.74
C ASN A 91 -26.83 7.05 -0.28
N ALA A 92 -26.61 6.03 -1.12
CA ALA A 92 -25.69 6.13 -2.26
C ALA A 92 -26.06 7.32 -3.14
N ILE A 93 -25.05 7.93 -3.74
CA ILE A 93 -25.20 9.14 -4.55
C ILE A 93 -25.02 8.85 -6.04
N SER A 94 -25.60 9.71 -6.88
CA SER A 94 -25.33 9.77 -8.30
C SER A 94 -24.19 10.76 -8.60
N CYS A 95 -23.64 10.72 -9.82
CA CYS A 95 -22.56 11.63 -10.21
C CYS A 95 -22.93 13.11 -10.07
N GLY A 96 -22.04 13.87 -9.44
CA GLY A 96 -22.18 15.28 -9.16
C GLY A 96 -23.07 15.60 -7.94
N GLU A 97 -23.65 14.60 -7.27
CA GLU A 97 -24.35 14.80 -6.00
C GLU A 97 -23.36 14.83 -4.84
N ASP A 98 -23.74 15.56 -3.78
CA ASP A 98 -22.92 15.67 -2.58
C ASP A 98 -23.00 14.36 -1.77
N TYR A 99 -21.85 13.83 -1.32
CA TYR A 99 -21.84 12.66 -0.43
C TYR A 99 -22.53 12.96 0.91
N PRO A 100 -23.01 11.95 1.66
CA PRO A 100 -23.54 12.19 3.00
C PRO A 100 -22.51 12.73 4.00
N ASP A 101 -22.95 13.63 4.87
CA ASP A 101 -22.19 14.02 6.06
C ASP A 101 -22.05 12.82 7.03
N GLY A 102 -20.97 12.78 7.80
CA GLY A 102 -20.75 11.83 8.89
C GLY A 102 -20.39 10.41 8.45
N MET A 103 -19.86 10.25 7.23
CA MET A 103 -19.41 8.98 6.70
C MET A 103 -18.13 8.52 7.38
N LYS A 104 -18.02 7.20 7.55
CA LYS A 104 -16.80 6.49 7.93
C LYS A 104 -16.88 5.10 7.32
N THR A 105 -16.28 4.93 6.16
CA THR A 105 -16.41 3.70 5.39
C THR A 105 -15.06 3.22 4.86
N TRP A 106 -14.84 1.91 4.98
CA TRP A 106 -13.59 1.25 4.61
C TRP A 106 -13.80 0.36 3.38
N LEU A 107 -12.77 0.30 2.54
CA LEU A 107 -12.62 -0.68 1.47
C LEU A 107 -11.30 -1.41 1.71
N ILE A 108 -11.37 -2.70 2.05
CA ILE A 108 -10.21 -3.49 2.52
C ILE A 108 -9.99 -4.69 1.61
N ALA A 109 -8.75 -4.92 1.19
CA ALA A 109 -8.38 -6.13 0.47
C ALA A 109 -7.23 -6.86 1.17
N GLY A 110 -7.26 -8.19 1.09
CA GLY A 110 -6.27 -9.10 1.65
C GLY A 110 -6.91 -10.27 2.42
N PRO A 111 -6.09 -11.11 3.10
CA PRO A 111 -4.64 -11.01 3.16
C PRO A 111 -3.97 -11.42 1.85
N PHE A 112 -2.87 -10.74 1.53
CA PHE A 112 -1.92 -11.10 0.49
C PHE A 112 -0.70 -11.77 1.12
N ASP A 113 -0.20 -12.81 0.46
CA ASP A 113 1.00 -13.54 0.87
C ASP A 113 2.22 -12.98 0.14
N LEU A 114 3.09 -12.28 0.88
CA LEU A 114 4.38 -11.77 0.41
C LEU A 114 5.55 -12.61 0.93
N SER A 115 5.29 -13.83 1.44
CA SER A 115 6.29 -14.70 2.05
C SER A 115 7.10 -15.55 1.07
N ASP A 116 6.80 -15.51 -0.24
CA ASP A 116 7.57 -16.22 -1.25
C ASP A 116 9.04 -15.77 -1.20
N PRO A 117 10.00 -16.65 -0.88
CA PRO A 117 11.41 -16.29 -0.80
C PRO A 117 12.01 -15.86 -2.16
N ASN A 118 11.30 -16.08 -3.26
CA ASN A 118 11.68 -15.62 -4.60
C ASN A 118 11.12 -14.23 -4.94
N LEU A 119 10.27 -13.66 -4.08
CA LEU A 119 9.76 -12.30 -4.24
C LEU A 119 10.86 -11.31 -3.85
N THR A 120 11.41 -10.62 -4.86
CA THR A 120 12.53 -9.67 -4.69
C THR A 120 12.09 -8.22 -4.55
N GLY A 121 10.79 -7.97 -4.63
CA GLY A 121 10.18 -6.65 -4.52
C GLY A 121 8.65 -6.74 -4.53
N ALA A 122 8.01 -5.77 -3.92
CA ALA A 122 6.57 -5.58 -3.98
C ALA A 122 6.30 -4.08 -3.93
N ALA A 123 5.28 -3.63 -4.64
CA ALA A 123 4.76 -2.28 -4.53
C ALA A 123 3.24 -2.36 -4.54
N TRP A 124 2.61 -1.31 -4.01
CA TRP A 124 1.20 -1.06 -4.16
C TRP A 124 1.02 0.24 -4.93
N GLU A 125 0.33 0.15 -6.06
CA GLU A 125 0.03 1.27 -6.94
C GLU A 125 -1.49 1.43 -7.06
N PHE A 126 -1.95 2.68 -7.00
CA PHE A 126 -3.35 3.04 -7.22
C PHE A 126 -3.44 4.50 -7.64
N THR A 127 -4.50 4.87 -8.35
CA THR A 127 -4.79 6.27 -8.67
C THR A 127 -6.10 6.68 -8.03
N TYR A 128 -6.18 7.91 -7.54
CA TYR A 128 -7.43 8.45 -7.00
C TYR A 128 -7.78 9.80 -7.63
N GLU A 129 -9.04 10.18 -7.48
CA GLU A 129 -9.56 11.54 -7.64
C GLU A 129 -10.39 11.86 -6.40
N MET A 130 -10.24 13.07 -5.87
CA MET A 130 -11.04 13.49 -4.72
C MET A 130 -11.44 14.96 -4.72
N ASN A 131 -12.66 15.20 -4.25
CA ASN A 131 -13.25 16.50 -4.04
C ASN A 131 -13.92 16.55 -2.65
N LEU A 132 -13.23 17.16 -1.68
CA LEU A 132 -13.52 17.08 -0.25
C LEU A 132 -13.76 18.47 0.36
N GLU A 133 -14.37 18.54 1.55
CA GLU A 133 -14.26 19.73 2.37
C GLU A 133 -12.83 19.88 2.90
N PRO A 134 -12.12 20.99 2.55
CA PRO A 134 -10.72 21.12 2.91
C PRO A 134 -10.48 21.11 4.43
N ASN A 135 -9.55 20.27 4.89
CA ASN A 135 -9.11 20.11 6.29
C ASN A 135 -10.16 19.50 7.25
N LEU A 136 -11.27 18.97 6.75
CA LEU A 136 -12.32 18.37 7.58
C LEU A 136 -12.62 16.94 7.14
N ASP A 137 -12.85 16.76 5.84
CA ASP A 137 -13.00 15.44 5.25
C ASP A 137 -11.66 14.90 4.78
N ARG A 138 -11.52 13.58 4.81
CA ARG A 138 -10.23 12.94 4.53
C ARG A 138 -10.37 11.58 3.90
N PHE A 139 -9.41 11.31 3.02
CA PHE A 139 -9.13 10.02 2.46
C PHE A 139 -7.90 9.42 3.14
N PHE A 140 -7.93 8.14 3.47
CA PHE A 140 -6.79 7.40 3.99
C PHE A 140 -6.50 6.21 3.11
N ALA A 141 -5.22 5.98 2.85
CA ALA A 141 -4.71 4.72 2.32
C ALA A 141 -3.76 4.13 3.37
N GLY A 142 -3.80 2.81 3.58
CA GLY A 142 -2.95 2.17 4.57
C GLY A 142 -2.73 0.69 4.36
N ILE A 143 -1.73 0.17 5.06
CA ILE A 143 -1.29 -1.23 5.01
C ILE A 143 -1.42 -1.82 6.41
N SER A 144 -1.75 -3.11 6.52
CA SER A 144 -1.82 -3.84 7.79
C SER A 144 -1.17 -5.22 7.65
N THR A 145 -0.61 -5.74 8.75
CA THR A 145 -0.08 -7.11 8.85
C THR A 145 -0.90 -8.01 9.78
N ASP A 146 -1.97 -7.49 10.37
CA ASP A 146 -2.89 -8.23 11.24
C ASP A 146 -4.37 -8.13 10.83
N GLY A 147 -4.67 -7.29 9.84
CA GLY A 147 -6.02 -7.04 9.33
C GLY A 147 -6.88 -6.16 10.25
N VAL A 148 -6.29 -5.58 11.30
CA VAL A 148 -6.98 -4.78 12.31
C VAL A 148 -6.38 -3.38 12.38
N ASP A 149 -5.07 -3.28 12.58
CA ASP A 149 -4.35 -2.02 12.70
C ASP A 149 -3.75 -1.66 11.33
N PHE A 150 -4.24 -0.56 10.74
CA PHE A 150 -3.76 -0.03 9.47
C PHE A 150 -2.87 1.20 9.68
N TYR A 151 -1.72 1.20 9.01
CA TYR A 151 -0.74 2.28 9.04
C TYR A 151 -0.57 2.87 7.65
N GLY A 152 -0.62 4.19 7.54
CA GLY A 152 -0.59 4.86 6.25
C GLY A 152 -0.73 6.37 6.37
N GLU A 153 -1.31 6.98 5.33
CA GLU A 153 -1.36 8.43 5.19
C GLU A 153 -2.77 8.93 4.93
N PHE A 154 -3.10 10.07 5.53
CA PHE A 154 -4.30 10.82 5.20
C PHE A 154 -4.02 11.82 4.06
N ARG A 155 -5.08 12.15 3.33
CA ARG A 155 -5.15 13.16 2.29
C ARG A 155 -6.40 13.99 2.51
N GLU A 156 -6.24 15.32 2.40
CA GLU A 156 -7.30 16.31 2.70
C GLU A 156 -7.38 17.39 1.60
N GLU A 157 -6.50 17.31 0.58
CA GLU A 157 -6.40 18.28 -0.52
C GLU A 157 -7.04 17.73 -1.79
N ASN A 158 -7.92 18.49 -2.44
CA ASN A 158 -8.62 18.01 -3.63
C ASN A 158 -7.68 17.79 -4.82
N GLY A 159 -8.00 16.81 -5.68
CA GLY A 159 -7.32 16.53 -6.93
C GLY A 159 -7.07 15.05 -7.17
N SER A 160 -6.33 14.78 -8.25
CA SER A 160 -5.95 13.44 -8.68
C SER A 160 -4.46 13.20 -8.50
N GLU A 161 -4.13 12.00 -8.02
CA GLU A 161 -2.74 11.54 -7.90
C GLU A 161 -2.66 10.03 -8.08
N THR A 162 -1.58 9.56 -8.72
CA THR A 162 -1.16 8.16 -8.70
C THR A 162 -0.14 7.96 -7.60
N ILE A 163 -0.43 7.04 -6.68
CA ILE A 163 0.43 6.68 -5.57
C ILE A 163 1.14 5.37 -5.90
N ILE A 164 2.43 5.30 -5.59
CA ILE A 164 3.22 4.06 -5.63
C ILE A 164 3.96 3.95 -4.30
N TRP A 165 3.60 2.95 -3.50
CA TRP A 165 4.27 2.65 -2.24
C TRP A 165 5.12 1.38 -2.36
N ASP A 166 6.40 1.51 -2.00
CA ASP A 166 7.30 0.37 -1.89
C ASP A 166 6.91 -0.48 -0.68
N LEU A 167 6.67 -1.77 -0.92
CA LEU A 167 6.31 -2.75 0.11
C LEU A 167 7.51 -3.61 0.52
N ALA A 168 8.74 -3.19 0.25
CA ALA A 168 9.96 -3.92 0.63
C ALA A 168 9.98 -4.33 2.13
N ASP A 169 9.47 -3.46 3.01
CA ASP A 169 9.41 -3.72 4.46
C ASP A 169 8.39 -4.81 4.85
N TYR A 170 7.52 -5.21 3.92
CA TYR A 170 6.50 -6.26 4.11
C TYR A 170 6.86 -7.57 3.40
N LEU A 171 8.02 -7.65 2.72
CA LEU A 171 8.50 -8.91 2.14
C LEU A 171 8.77 -9.94 3.25
N GLY A 172 8.34 -11.18 3.03
CA GLY A 172 8.39 -12.24 4.02
C GLY A 172 7.11 -12.39 4.85
N GLU A 173 6.22 -11.40 4.84
CA GLU A 173 4.96 -11.47 5.57
C GLU A 173 3.93 -12.34 4.83
N SER A 174 3.35 -13.32 5.52
CA SER A 174 2.35 -14.22 4.94
C SER A 174 0.94 -13.64 4.89
N SER A 175 0.73 -12.46 5.47
CA SER A 175 -0.57 -11.82 5.55
C SER A 175 -0.43 -10.31 5.60
N VAL A 176 -0.65 -9.67 4.46
CA VAL A 176 -0.65 -8.22 4.30
C VAL A 176 -1.99 -7.78 3.77
N TRP A 177 -2.60 -6.76 4.35
CA TRP A 177 -3.81 -6.11 3.84
C TRP A 177 -3.47 -4.72 3.40
N VAL A 178 -4.29 -4.17 2.51
CA VAL A 178 -4.35 -2.72 2.35
C VAL A 178 -5.78 -2.27 2.46
N ALA A 179 -5.96 -1.00 2.75
CA ALA A 179 -7.26 -0.41 2.85
C ALA A 179 -7.28 1.03 2.38
N PHE A 180 -8.48 1.41 1.96
CA PHE A 180 -8.91 2.78 1.82
C PHE A 180 -9.97 3.09 2.89
N GLU A 181 -9.88 4.26 3.52
CA GLU A 181 -10.94 4.79 4.38
C GLU A 181 -11.35 6.17 3.87
N PHE A 182 -12.65 6.41 3.81
CA PHE A 182 -13.20 7.76 3.65
C PHE A 182 -13.92 8.17 4.93
N VAL A 183 -13.62 9.39 5.40
CA VAL A 183 -14.28 10.00 6.55
C VAL A 183 -14.78 11.38 6.17
N SER A 184 -16.08 11.63 6.39
CA SER A 184 -16.64 12.99 6.34
C SER A 184 -17.08 13.47 7.72
N ASP A 185 -17.00 14.79 7.92
CA ASP A 185 -17.40 15.45 9.15
C ASP A 185 -18.94 15.64 9.21
N ALA A 186 -19.47 16.34 10.22
CA ALA A 186 -20.92 16.47 10.40
C ALA A 186 -21.61 17.51 9.49
N SER A 187 -20.91 18.12 8.53
CA SER A 187 -21.46 19.16 7.66
C SER A 187 -20.67 19.38 6.35
N VAL A 188 -21.30 20.04 5.38
CA VAL A 188 -20.64 20.56 4.16
C VAL A 188 -19.99 19.46 3.32
N ALA A 189 -20.83 18.60 2.77
CA ALA A 189 -20.41 17.72 1.71
C ALA A 189 -20.02 18.41 0.39
N ARG A 190 -19.31 17.64 -0.45
CA ARG A 190 -18.92 18.01 -1.82
C ARG A 190 -19.39 16.95 -2.82
N PRO A 191 -19.47 17.32 -4.11
CA PRO A 191 -19.80 16.36 -5.15
C PRO A 191 -18.81 15.19 -5.22
N ASP A 192 -19.33 13.98 -5.40
CA ASP A 192 -18.64 12.72 -5.70
C ASP A 192 -17.76 12.13 -4.57
N GLY A 193 -17.05 12.98 -3.82
CA GLY A 193 -16.16 12.52 -2.75
C GLY A 193 -14.85 11.97 -3.28
N VAL A 194 -14.55 10.71 -2.96
CA VAL A 194 -13.32 10.02 -3.37
C VAL A 194 -13.65 8.86 -4.29
N ALA A 195 -12.90 8.74 -5.37
CA ALA A 195 -12.86 7.56 -6.23
C ALA A 195 -11.42 7.04 -6.35
N VAL A 196 -11.27 5.71 -6.45
CA VAL A 196 -9.99 5.01 -6.63
C VAL A 196 -10.11 4.05 -7.80
N ASP A 197 -9.09 4.01 -8.64
CA ASP A 197 -9.04 3.18 -9.84
C ASP A 197 -7.60 2.73 -10.18
N ASP A 198 -7.50 1.80 -11.13
CA ASP A 198 -6.26 1.19 -11.64
C ASP A 198 -5.36 0.70 -10.50
N GLU A 199 -5.91 -0.17 -9.65
CA GLU A 199 -5.17 -0.72 -8.52
C GLU A 199 -4.33 -1.92 -8.95
N GLN A 200 -3.03 -1.86 -8.65
CA GLN A 200 -2.08 -2.89 -9.01
C GLN A 200 -1.17 -3.22 -7.83
N ARG A 201 -0.82 -4.51 -7.68
CA ARG A 201 0.11 -4.98 -6.65
C ARG A 201 1.16 -5.95 -7.15
N ALA A 202 2.29 -5.84 -6.46
CA ALA A 202 3.46 -6.69 -6.49
C ALA A 202 4.14 -6.74 -7.85
N HIS A 203 5.38 -6.25 -7.86
CA HIS A 203 6.27 -6.47 -8.97
C HIS A 203 7.28 -7.57 -8.68
N ARG A 204 7.16 -8.73 -9.34
CA ARG A 204 8.35 -9.56 -9.56
C ARG A 204 9.35 -8.69 -10.33
N ARG A 205 10.39 -8.19 -9.65
CA ARG A 205 11.60 -7.82 -10.38
C ARG A 205 12.20 -9.12 -10.90
N GLN A 206 11.76 -9.58 -12.07
CA GLN A 206 12.71 -10.28 -12.92
C GLN A 206 13.75 -9.23 -13.26
N ASP A 207 15.00 -9.51 -12.92
CA ASP A 207 16.14 -8.67 -13.24
C ASP A 207 15.95 -8.10 -14.64
N LEU A 208 15.95 -6.77 -14.72
CA LEU A 208 16.03 -6.06 -15.98
C LEU A 208 17.32 -6.56 -16.64
N VAL A 209 17.21 -7.51 -17.57
CA VAL A 209 18.30 -7.77 -18.51
C VAL A 209 18.35 -6.52 -19.37
N VAL A 210 19.12 -5.53 -18.92
CA VAL A 210 19.70 -4.56 -19.84
C VAL A 210 20.50 -5.41 -20.81
N GLU A 211 20.00 -5.55 -22.03
CA GLU A 211 20.79 -6.10 -23.13
C GLU A 211 22.15 -5.39 -23.11
N GLY A 212 23.20 -6.16 -22.81
CA GLY A 212 24.57 -5.73 -23.04
C GLY A 212 25.45 -5.42 -21.83
N ARG A 213 25.39 -6.17 -20.72
CA ARG A 213 26.63 -6.59 -20.03
C ARG A 213 26.38 -7.66 -18.98
N ARG A 214 26.89 -8.87 -19.24
CA ARG A 214 27.25 -9.78 -18.15
C ARG A 214 28.22 -9.03 -17.22
N VAL A 215 27.78 -8.73 -16.01
CA VAL A 215 28.71 -8.43 -14.92
C VAL A 215 29.40 -9.74 -14.62
N VAL A 216 30.70 -9.76 -14.87
CA VAL A 216 31.57 -10.89 -14.55
C VAL A 216 31.47 -11.15 -13.05
N GLU A 217 31.04 -12.34 -12.66
CA GLU A 217 31.16 -12.80 -11.28
C GLU A 217 32.65 -12.79 -10.89
N GLY A 218 33.01 -11.92 -9.95
CA GLY A 218 34.22 -12.05 -9.15
C GLY A 218 33.79 -12.41 -7.73
N GLY A 219 34.30 -13.42 -7.05
CA GLY A 219 35.37 -14.35 -7.35
C GLY A 219 35.77 -15.07 -6.05
N ALA A 220 36.21 -16.33 -6.15
CA ALA A 220 36.99 -17.11 -5.17
C ALA A 220 37.07 -18.55 -5.74
N ARG A 221 38.20 -19.23 -5.96
CA ARG A 221 39.60 -19.15 -5.56
C ARG A 221 40.44 -19.87 -6.63
N GLN A 222 41.65 -19.40 -6.91
CA GLN A 222 42.87 -20.25 -6.91
C GLN A 222 44.12 -19.37 -7.04
N PRO A 223 45.13 -19.51 -6.18
CA PRO A 223 46.41 -18.83 -6.33
C PRO A 223 47.26 -19.56 -7.36
N ALA A 224 47.63 -18.88 -8.44
CA ALA A 224 48.72 -19.33 -9.31
C ALA A 224 50.06 -18.91 -8.68
N GLY A 225 50.72 -19.86 -8.00
CA GLY A 225 52.19 -19.85 -7.91
C GLY A 225 52.75 -20.06 -9.33
N GLY A 226 53.76 -19.33 -9.78
CA GLY A 226 55.10 -19.29 -9.17
C GLY A 226 55.98 -20.27 -9.96
N GLY A 227 56.84 -19.74 -10.84
CA GLY A 227 57.53 -20.50 -11.89
C GLY A 227 58.69 -21.40 -11.46
N GLY A 228 59.21 -22.11 -12.47
CA GLY A 228 60.37 -23.00 -12.44
C GLY A 228 60.15 -24.08 -13.52
N GLY A 229 60.81 -24.08 -14.68
CA GLY A 229 62.26 -24.06 -14.85
C GLY A 229 62.73 -25.50 -15.07
N TRP A 230 62.60 -26.02 -16.30
CA TRP A 230 63.23 -27.27 -16.71
C TRP A 230 63.78 -27.15 -18.13
N GLY A 231 65.06 -26.81 -18.19
CA GLY A 231 65.93 -27.23 -19.27
C GLY A 231 66.67 -28.49 -18.83
N GLN A 232 66.52 -29.58 -19.58
CA GLN A 232 67.53 -30.63 -19.69
C GLN A 232 67.45 -31.20 -21.11
N GLU A 233 68.46 -30.81 -21.86
CA GLU A 233 69.02 -31.46 -23.03
C GLU A 233 69.41 -32.91 -22.70
N GLN A 234 68.94 -33.88 -23.50
CA GLN A 234 69.70 -35.10 -23.74
C GLN A 234 69.62 -35.48 -25.22
N ARG A 235 70.78 -35.31 -25.89
CA ARG A 235 71.19 -36.13 -27.04
C ARG A 235 71.67 -37.48 -26.54
N GLN A 236 71.29 -38.53 -27.26
CA GLN A 236 72.01 -39.77 -27.62
C GLN A 236 70.93 -40.78 -28.04
N SER A 237 71.06 -41.68 -29.00
CA SER A 237 71.98 -41.97 -30.11
C SER A 237 71.41 -43.25 -30.75
N GLU A 238 71.41 -43.33 -32.08
CA GLU A 238 71.58 -44.56 -32.89
C GLU A 238 70.74 -45.81 -32.57
N ARG A 239 69.78 -46.13 -33.45
CA ARG A 239 69.89 -47.21 -34.47
C ARG A 239 68.64 -47.25 -35.35
#